data_AF-A0AAV9QHV0-F1
#
_entry.id   AF-A0AAV9QHV0-F1
#
_cell.length_a   1.000
_cell.length_b   1.000
_cell.length_c   1.000
_cell.angle_alpha   90.00
_cell.angle_beta   90.00
_cell.angle_gamma   90.00
#
_symmetry.space_group_name_H-M   'P 1'
#
loop_
_entity.id
_entity.type
_entity.pdbx_description
1 polymer ?
#
loop_
_entity_poly.entity_id
_entity_poly.type
_entity_poly.pdbx_seq_one_letter_code
_entity_poly.pdbx_strand_id
1 'polypeptide(L)'
;MSPAPSISDRPELASASSNALDSDDNPSISVTATDSISTPGPTIHSDDSILQFYTANFCVHCRSRDSLDTAVAYMREHEASRNLLLAYAYATRWKLLSSPETVQDQVDAQTHYGRGTNVLWNRLCDADHASSDSNIQAVLLLMAYTSDFGQSREVELHAEALRTMIEQRGGIDTFGHHPALQDQLRVIDQSREFHLTLGCETSCPSALRFPGGVRLSSSIQ
;
A
#
# COMPACT_ATOMS: atom_id res chain seq x y z
N MET A 1 1.13 -52.29 -8.16
CA MET A 1 1.95 -52.49 -9.38
C MET A 1 1.84 -51.23 -10.21
N SER A 2 2.93 -50.48 -10.38
CA SER A 2 3.06 -49.43 -11.41
C SER A 2 3.24 -50.07 -12.79
N PRO A 3 3.11 -49.31 -13.90
CA PRO A 3 4.29 -48.58 -14.39
C PRO A 3 4.00 -47.18 -14.96
N ALA A 4 5.06 -46.36 -15.03
CA ALA A 4 5.17 -45.18 -15.89
C ALA A 4 5.76 -45.57 -17.27
N PRO A 5 5.51 -44.76 -18.32
CA PRO A 5 6.60 -44.21 -19.16
C PRO A 5 6.23 -42.79 -19.68
N SER A 6 7.04 -41.95 -20.33
CA SER A 6 8.48 -41.80 -20.58
C SER A 6 8.68 -40.38 -21.17
N ILE A 7 9.92 -39.91 -21.08
CA ILE A 7 10.49 -38.64 -21.56
C ILE A 7 10.70 -38.69 -23.10
N SER A 8 10.72 -37.53 -23.77
CA SER A 8 11.31 -37.14 -25.08
C SER A 8 10.33 -36.30 -25.91
N ASP A 9 10.64 -35.21 -26.62
CA ASP A 9 11.89 -34.75 -27.22
C ASP A 9 11.90 -33.22 -27.45
N ARG A 10 13.11 -32.67 -27.45
CA ARG A 10 13.53 -31.39 -28.03
C ARG A 10 13.54 -31.49 -29.56
N PRO A 11 13.27 -30.38 -30.27
CA PRO A 11 14.17 -29.95 -31.34
C PRO A 11 14.31 -28.41 -31.36
N GLU A 12 15.28 -27.75 -31.97
CA GLU A 12 16.66 -27.97 -32.39
C GLU A 12 17.13 -26.58 -32.89
N LEU A 13 18.42 -26.29 -32.79
CA LEU A 13 19.06 -25.03 -33.20
C LEU A 13 19.71 -25.24 -34.57
N ALA A 14 19.44 -24.38 -35.56
CA ALA A 14 20.27 -24.09 -36.75
C ALA A 14 19.57 -22.96 -37.53
N SER A 15 20.15 -21.93 -38.17
CA SER A 15 21.50 -21.62 -38.66
C SER A 15 21.55 -20.09 -38.85
N ALA A 16 22.57 -19.38 -38.37
CA ALA A 16 23.72 -18.91 -39.15
C ALA A 16 23.40 -18.19 -40.48
N SER A 17 23.70 -16.89 -40.57
CA SER A 17 24.79 -16.41 -41.43
C SER A 17 25.06 -14.91 -41.26
N SER A 18 26.35 -14.59 -41.35
CA SER A 18 27.06 -13.33 -41.13
C SER A 18 27.13 -12.45 -42.39
N ASN A 19 27.73 -11.25 -42.21
CA ASN A 19 28.29 -10.29 -43.18
C ASN A 19 27.41 -9.03 -43.37
N ALA A 20 27.90 -7.79 -43.41
CA ALA A 20 29.25 -7.27 -43.68
C ALA A 20 29.42 -5.89 -43.02
N LEU A 21 30.69 -5.56 -42.71
CA LEU A 21 31.21 -4.20 -42.56
C LEU A 21 31.39 -3.60 -43.95
N ASP A 22 30.97 -2.35 -44.17
CA ASP A 22 31.78 -1.39 -44.92
C ASP A 22 31.31 0.07 -44.74
N SER A 23 32.29 0.93 -44.94
CA SER A 23 32.44 2.36 -44.61
C SER A 23 31.54 3.33 -45.39
N ASP A 24 31.30 4.54 -44.86
CA ASP A 24 31.96 5.76 -45.38
C ASP A 24 31.50 7.07 -44.69
N ASP A 25 32.51 7.93 -44.53
CA ASP A 25 32.63 9.37 -44.24
C ASP A 25 31.39 10.29 -44.16
N ASN A 26 31.41 11.20 -43.16
CA ASN A 26 31.67 12.66 -43.28
C ASN A 26 31.03 13.44 -42.08
N PRO A 27 31.22 14.78 -41.94
CA PRO A 27 32.32 15.49 -41.29
C PRO A 27 32.01 16.01 -39.86
N SER A 28 33.09 16.44 -39.22
CA SER A 28 33.19 17.19 -37.96
C SER A 28 32.19 18.35 -37.82
N ILE A 29 31.35 18.31 -36.78
CA ILE A 29 30.68 19.48 -36.21
C ILE A 29 31.11 19.56 -34.74
N SER A 30 31.86 20.62 -34.44
CA SER A 30 32.20 21.04 -33.07
C SER A 30 30.91 21.40 -32.34
N VAL A 31 30.43 20.50 -31.48
CA VAL A 31 29.40 20.82 -30.50
C VAL A 31 30.13 21.18 -29.22
N THR A 32 30.13 22.46 -28.90
CA THR A 32 30.56 22.97 -27.60
C THR A 32 29.68 22.30 -26.54
N ALA A 33 30.29 21.42 -25.76
CA ALA A 33 29.73 20.89 -24.53
C ALA A 33 29.50 22.08 -23.60
N THR A 34 28.29 22.64 -23.65
CA THR A 34 27.79 23.47 -22.56
C THR A 34 27.18 22.46 -21.61
N ASP A 35 27.98 22.09 -20.60
CA ASP A 35 27.54 21.40 -19.40
C ASP A 35 26.40 22.22 -18.77
N SER A 36 25.19 21.97 -19.24
CA SER A 36 24.00 22.23 -18.45
C SER A 36 23.94 21.08 -17.46
N ILE A 37 24.74 21.24 -16.38
CA ILE A 37 24.51 20.56 -15.11
C ILE A 37 23.08 20.91 -14.74
N SER A 38 22.15 20.05 -15.17
CA SER A 38 20.81 20.01 -14.64
C SER A 38 21.00 19.55 -13.22
N THR A 39 21.15 20.53 -12.34
CA THR A 39 21.04 20.31 -10.91
C THR A 39 19.68 19.68 -10.73
N PRO A 40 19.56 18.44 -10.20
CA PRO A 40 18.26 17.94 -9.82
C PRO A 40 17.81 18.86 -8.69
N GLY A 41 17.01 19.88 -9.03
CA GLY A 41 16.14 20.51 -8.06
C GLY A 41 15.30 19.42 -7.41
N PRO A 42 14.83 19.62 -6.17
CA PRO A 42 14.12 18.58 -5.44
C PRO A 42 12.91 18.17 -6.26
N THR A 43 12.98 17.01 -6.91
CA THR A 43 11.84 16.38 -7.54
C THR A 43 10.88 16.13 -6.40
N ILE A 44 9.82 16.95 -6.30
CA ILE A 44 8.70 16.61 -5.43
C ILE A 44 8.24 15.24 -5.94
N HIS A 45 8.57 14.20 -5.19
CA HIS A 45 8.29 12.82 -5.58
C HIS A 45 6.77 12.76 -5.83
N SER A 46 6.33 12.11 -6.91
CA SER A 46 4.90 11.89 -7.20
C SER A 46 4.13 11.39 -5.96
N ASP A 47 4.82 10.58 -5.17
CA ASP A 47 4.39 10.01 -3.89
C ASP A 47 4.08 11.08 -2.83
N ASP A 48 4.86 12.16 -2.76
CA ASP A 48 4.60 13.26 -1.82
C ASP A 48 3.37 14.07 -2.26
N SER A 49 3.19 14.24 -3.57
CA SER A 49 2.03 14.95 -4.12
C SER A 49 0.72 14.18 -3.92
N ILE A 50 0.73 12.85 -4.09
CA ILE A 50 -0.47 12.03 -3.84
C ILE A 50 -0.81 11.97 -2.34
N LEU A 51 0.18 11.92 -1.45
CA LEU A 51 -0.06 11.95 -0.01
C LEU A 51 -0.54 13.33 0.46
N GLN A 52 -0.04 14.41 -0.15
CA GLN A 52 -0.56 15.75 0.09
C GLN A 52 -2.01 15.88 -0.39
N PHE A 53 -2.33 15.38 -1.59
CA PHE A 53 -3.70 15.32 -2.08
C PHE A 53 -4.59 14.53 -1.11
N TYR A 54 -4.14 13.35 -0.69
CA TYR A 54 -4.88 12.47 0.19
C TYR A 54 -5.18 13.13 1.54
N THR A 55 -4.17 13.70 2.17
CA THR A 55 -4.32 14.41 3.45
C THR A 55 -5.21 15.64 3.28
N ALA A 56 -5.06 16.43 2.21
CA ALA A 56 -5.89 17.61 1.95
C ALA A 56 -7.37 17.28 1.71
N ASN A 57 -7.66 16.11 1.13
CA ASN A 57 -9.02 15.64 0.84
C ASN A 57 -9.54 14.63 1.88
N PHE A 58 -8.81 14.44 2.98
CA PHE A 58 -9.29 13.61 4.09
C PHE A 58 -10.52 14.24 4.74
N CYS A 59 -11.41 13.40 5.28
CA CYS A 59 -12.69 13.85 5.82
C CYS A 59 -12.54 14.97 6.86
N VAL A 60 -13.34 16.04 6.70
CA VAL A 60 -13.39 17.21 7.60
C VAL A 60 -13.90 16.89 8.99
N HIS A 61 -14.63 15.77 9.16
CA HIS A 61 -15.15 15.30 10.44
C HIS A 61 -14.17 14.40 11.21
N CYS A 62 -12.91 14.28 10.76
CA CYS A 62 -11.89 13.57 11.54
C CYS A 62 -11.72 14.22 12.90
N ARG A 63 -11.81 13.44 14.00
CA ARG A 63 -11.73 14.00 15.37
C ARG A 63 -10.36 14.58 15.71
N SER A 64 -9.31 14.02 15.13
CA SER A 64 -7.93 14.40 15.44
C SER A 64 -7.11 14.42 14.16
N ARG A 65 -6.78 15.63 13.71
CA ARG A 65 -5.88 15.79 12.55
C ARG A 65 -4.46 15.38 12.90
N ASP A 66 -4.01 15.68 14.11
CA ASP A 66 -2.68 15.32 14.59
C ASP A 66 -2.48 13.79 14.63
N SER A 67 -3.52 13.03 14.99
CA SER A 67 -3.47 11.56 14.95
C SER A 67 -3.33 11.03 13.53
N LEU A 68 -4.02 11.64 12.56
CA LEU A 68 -3.85 11.29 11.14
C LEU A 68 -2.43 11.58 10.67
N ASP A 69 -1.93 12.79 10.94
CA ASP A 69 -0.61 13.21 10.46
C ASP A 69 0.50 12.36 11.09
N THR A 70 0.36 12.01 12.38
CA THR A 70 1.26 11.07 13.08
C THR A 70 1.22 9.68 12.46
N ALA A 71 0.03 9.13 12.22
CA ALA A 71 -0.10 7.81 11.59
C ALA A 71 0.48 7.80 10.17
N VAL A 72 0.23 8.85 9.38
CA VAL A 72 0.77 9.01 8.02
C VAL A 72 2.29 9.11 8.05
N ALA A 73 2.87 9.90 8.95
CA ALA A 73 4.32 9.99 9.12
C ALA A 73 4.92 8.62 9.44
N TYR A 74 4.37 7.92 10.43
CA TYR A 74 4.79 6.57 10.78
C TYR A 74 4.69 5.60 9.59
N MET A 75 3.57 5.60 8.88
CA MET A 75 3.35 4.73 7.72
C MET A 75 4.38 4.96 6.61
N ARG A 76 4.85 6.20 6.39
CA ARG A 76 5.86 6.54 5.38
C ARG A 76 7.25 5.99 5.69
N GLU A 77 7.58 5.83 6.98
CA GLU A 77 8.88 5.32 7.42
C GLU A 77 9.02 3.81 7.22
N HIS A 78 7.90 3.08 7.12
CA HIS A 78 7.90 1.62 6.99
C HIS A 78 7.44 1.17 5.60
N GLU A 79 8.27 0.39 4.91
CA GLU A 79 8.08 0.08 3.49
C GLU A 79 6.72 -0.56 3.15
N ALA A 80 6.25 -1.54 3.93
CA ALA A 80 4.98 -2.21 3.67
C ALA A 80 3.80 -1.22 3.78
N SER A 81 3.70 -0.53 4.92
CA SER A 81 2.64 0.46 5.15
C SER A 81 2.74 1.65 4.22
N ARG A 82 3.95 2.10 3.84
CA ARG A 82 4.13 3.20 2.89
C ARG A 82 3.50 2.85 1.55
N ASN A 83 3.82 1.66 1.03
CA ASN A 83 3.27 1.22 -0.25
C ASN A 83 1.75 1.03 -0.16
N LEU A 84 1.23 0.46 0.92
CA LEU A 84 -0.22 0.31 1.08
C LEU A 84 -0.95 1.65 1.26
N LEU A 85 -0.32 2.63 1.91
CA LEU A 85 -0.83 3.99 2.03
C LEU A 85 -0.87 4.68 0.66
N LEU A 86 0.18 4.54 -0.14
CA LEU A 86 0.21 5.06 -1.51
C LEU A 86 -0.86 4.38 -2.37
N ALA A 87 -1.00 3.06 -2.27
CA ALA A 87 -2.04 2.32 -2.97
C ALA A 87 -3.44 2.86 -2.63
N TYR A 88 -3.72 3.07 -1.34
CA TYR A 88 -4.97 3.65 -0.88
C TYR A 88 -5.19 5.08 -1.37
N ALA A 89 -4.14 5.91 -1.33
CA ALA A 89 -4.21 7.30 -1.75
C ALA A 89 -4.51 7.44 -3.26
N TYR A 90 -3.80 6.68 -4.11
CA TYR A 90 -4.06 6.64 -5.55
C TYR A 90 -5.46 6.09 -5.86
N ALA A 91 -5.87 4.98 -5.23
CA ALA A 91 -7.21 4.41 -5.43
C ALA A 91 -8.31 5.39 -5.00
N THR A 92 -8.10 6.14 -3.92
CA THR A 92 -9.02 7.18 -3.46
C THR A 92 -9.13 8.31 -4.47
N ARG A 93 -8.00 8.83 -4.97
CA ARG A 93 -8.00 9.89 -5.98
C ARG A 93 -8.69 9.44 -7.26
N TRP A 94 -8.40 8.22 -7.72
CA TRP A 94 -9.05 7.60 -8.87
C TRP A 94 -10.57 7.54 -8.71
N LYS A 95 -11.06 7.04 -7.56
CA LYS A 95 -12.49 6.95 -7.24
C LYS A 95 -13.17 8.33 -7.19
N LEU A 96 -12.53 9.33 -6.59
CA LEU A 96 -13.10 10.66 -6.42
C LEU A 96 -13.16 11.47 -7.71
N LEU A 97 -12.14 11.35 -8.58
CA LEU A 97 -12.02 12.20 -9.77
C LEU A 97 -12.54 11.53 -11.05
N SER A 98 -12.58 10.19 -11.12
CA SER A 98 -13.19 9.38 -12.21
C SER A 98 -13.05 10.00 -13.62
N SER A 99 -11.85 10.47 -13.98
CA SER A 99 -11.52 11.15 -15.25
C SER A 99 -10.58 10.24 -16.08
N PRO A 100 -10.59 10.30 -17.44
CA PRO A 100 -9.64 9.56 -18.28
C PRO A 100 -8.16 9.81 -17.92
N GLU A 101 -7.83 10.94 -17.31
CA GLU A 101 -6.49 11.30 -16.84
C GLU A 101 -6.04 10.49 -15.60
N THR A 102 -6.97 9.76 -14.95
CA THR A 102 -6.72 9.00 -13.72
C THR A 102 -6.45 7.50 -13.96
N VAL A 103 -6.30 7.07 -15.21
CA VAL A 103 -5.86 5.69 -15.53
C VAL A 103 -4.50 5.39 -14.91
N GLN A 104 -3.60 6.38 -14.87
CA GLN A 104 -2.30 6.23 -14.20
C GLN A 104 -2.47 5.96 -12.70
N ASP A 105 -3.44 6.61 -12.03
CA ASP A 105 -3.72 6.36 -10.61
C ASP A 105 -4.15 4.92 -10.35
N GLN A 106 -4.91 4.31 -11.27
CA GLN A 106 -5.26 2.90 -11.16
C GLN A 106 -4.01 2.00 -11.23
N VAL A 107 -3.11 2.27 -12.18
CA VAL A 107 -1.86 1.52 -12.36
C VAL A 107 -0.94 1.69 -11.14
N ASP A 108 -0.80 2.91 -10.65
CA ASP A 108 0.04 3.22 -9.48
C ASP A 108 -0.55 2.59 -8.22
N ALA A 109 -1.87 2.65 -8.04
CA ALA A 109 -2.55 1.97 -6.94
C ALA A 109 -2.27 0.46 -6.93
N GLN A 110 -2.39 -0.20 -8.08
CA GLN A 110 -2.12 -1.64 -8.21
C GLN A 110 -0.65 -1.98 -7.99
N THR A 111 0.26 -1.16 -8.53
CA THR A 111 1.72 -1.33 -8.39
C THR A 111 2.12 -1.27 -6.91
N HIS A 112 1.66 -0.23 -6.21
CA HIS A 112 1.95 -0.08 -4.79
C HIS A 112 1.24 -1.13 -3.93
N TYR A 113 0.02 -1.55 -4.29
CA TYR A 113 -0.68 -2.64 -3.61
C TYR A 113 0.12 -3.95 -3.69
N GLY A 114 0.56 -4.33 -4.90
CA GLY A 114 1.38 -5.52 -5.13
C GLY A 114 2.72 -5.47 -4.39
N ARG A 115 3.39 -4.31 -4.38
CA ARG A 115 4.64 -4.14 -3.63
C ARG A 115 4.42 -4.22 -2.12
N GLY A 116 3.40 -3.53 -1.61
CA GLY A 116 3.09 -3.49 -0.18
C GLY A 116 2.71 -4.85 0.38
N THR A 117 1.85 -5.58 -0.32
CA THR A 117 1.44 -6.95 0.05
C THR A 117 2.61 -7.94 0.00
N ASN A 118 3.49 -7.85 -1.02
CA ASN A 118 4.68 -8.70 -1.09
C ASN A 118 5.66 -8.43 0.06
N VAL A 119 5.95 -7.17 0.36
CA VAL A 119 6.82 -6.81 1.49
C VAL A 119 6.22 -7.29 2.82
N LEU A 120 4.91 -7.07 3.01
CA LEU A 120 4.22 -7.53 4.21
C LEU A 120 4.27 -9.06 4.33
N TRP A 121 3.97 -9.79 3.26
CA TRP A 121 4.02 -11.25 3.23
C TRP A 121 5.38 -11.77 3.69
N ASN A 122 6.47 -11.24 3.15
CA ASN A 122 7.82 -11.65 3.51
C ASN A 122 8.12 -11.38 5.00
N ARG A 123 7.57 -10.30 5.58
CA ARG A 123 7.72 -9.99 7.01
C ARG A 123 6.86 -10.86 7.91
N LEU A 124 5.69 -11.30 7.44
CA LEU A 124 4.82 -12.20 8.21
C LEU A 124 5.38 -13.63 8.28
N CYS A 125 6.21 -14.03 7.31
CA CYS A 125 6.95 -15.29 7.37
C CYS A 125 8.02 -15.32 8.47
N ASP A 126 8.42 -14.17 9.01
CA ASP A 126 9.36 -14.05 10.12
C ASP A 126 8.58 -13.86 11.44
N ALA A 127 8.54 -14.91 12.26
CA ALA A 127 7.74 -14.97 13.48
C ALA A 127 8.09 -13.87 14.50
N ASP A 128 9.36 -13.43 14.54
CA ASP A 128 9.82 -12.42 15.50
C ASP A 128 9.27 -11.02 15.19
N HIS A 129 8.91 -10.77 13.92
CA HIS A 129 8.49 -9.46 13.44
C HIS A 129 7.04 -9.43 12.96
N ALA A 130 6.37 -10.59 12.89
CA ALA A 130 5.02 -10.72 12.35
C ALA A 130 4.06 -9.69 12.97
N SER A 131 4.06 -9.56 14.30
CA SER A 131 3.16 -8.66 15.06
C SER A 131 3.79 -7.32 15.45
N SER A 132 4.76 -6.83 14.67
CA SER A 132 5.30 -5.47 14.83
C SER A 132 4.25 -4.40 14.51
N ASP A 133 4.36 -3.23 15.14
CA ASP A 133 3.49 -2.07 14.90
C ASP A 133 3.36 -1.72 13.41
N SER A 134 4.47 -1.77 12.68
CA SER A 134 4.49 -1.48 11.23
C SER A 134 3.70 -2.50 10.39
N ASN A 135 3.72 -3.78 10.78
CA ASN A 135 2.95 -4.82 10.09
C ASN A 135 1.48 -4.73 10.47
N ILE A 136 1.16 -4.41 11.73
CA ILE A 136 -0.22 -4.18 12.18
C ILE A 136 -0.83 -2.99 11.44
N GLN A 137 -0.06 -1.91 11.29
CA GLN A 137 -0.44 -0.75 10.49
C GLN A 137 -0.68 -1.11 9.01
N ALA A 138 0.16 -1.97 8.44
CA ALA A 138 0.00 -2.46 7.08
C ALA A 138 -1.28 -3.32 6.93
N VAL A 139 -1.58 -4.20 7.88
CA VAL A 139 -2.83 -4.99 7.87
C VAL A 139 -4.06 -4.08 8.04
N LEU A 140 -4.00 -3.06 8.89
CA LEU A 140 -5.06 -2.05 9.01
C LEU A 140 -5.33 -1.34 7.66
N LEU A 141 -4.27 -0.97 6.94
CA LEU A 141 -4.40 -0.40 5.60
C LEU A 141 -4.99 -1.39 4.60
N LEU A 142 -4.64 -2.68 4.67
CA LEU A 142 -5.26 -3.71 3.82
C LEU A 142 -6.75 -3.86 4.11
N MET A 143 -7.15 -3.83 5.38
CA MET A 143 -8.56 -3.84 5.76
C MET A 143 -9.30 -2.62 5.20
N ALA A 144 -8.73 -1.42 5.33
CA ALA A 144 -9.31 -0.21 4.77
C ALA A 144 -9.42 -0.29 3.25
N TYR A 145 -8.34 -0.69 2.57
CA TYR A 145 -8.27 -0.80 1.12
C TYR A 145 -9.29 -1.82 0.58
N THR A 146 -9.31 -3.03 1.13
CA THR A 146 -10.21 -4.10 0.68
C THR A 146 -11.68 -3.79 0.98
N SER A 147 -11.97 -3.06 2.05
CA SER A 147 -13.32 -2.58 2.34
C SER A 147 -13.80 -1.56 1.32
N ASP A 148 -12.93 -0.66 0.85
CA ASP A 148 -13.34 0.47 0.01
C ASP A 148 -13.24 0.16 -1.49
N PHE A 149 -12.38 -0.77 -1.88
CA PHE A 149 -12.02 -1.08 -3.28
C PHE A 149 -11.96 -2.58 -3.61
N GLY A 150 -11.96 -3.47 -2.61
CA GLY A 150 -11.77 -4.91 -2.78
C GLY A 150 -13.05 -5.73 -2.64
N GLN A 151 -12.89 -7.02 -2.36
CA GLN A 151 -14.02 -7.92 -2.10
C GLN A 151 -14.32 -7.98 -0.60
N SER A 152 -15.60 -7.93 -0.22
CA SER A 152 -16.01 -7.94 1.20
C SER A 152 -15.51 -9.16 1.98
N ARG A 153 -15.24 -10.28 1.32
CA ARG A 153 -14.68 -11.49 1.95
C ARG A 153 -13.24 -11.34 2.41
N GLU A 154 -12.46 -10.47 1.77
CA GLU A 154 -11.05 -10.22 2.14
C GLU A 154 -10.94 -9.41 3.42
N VAL A 155 -11.95 -8.58 3.70
CA VAL A 155 -12.03 -7.80 4.95
C VAL A 155 -12.02 -8.72 6.18
N GLU A 156 -12.79 -9.81 6.15
CA GLU A 156 -12.85 -10.78 7.25
C GLU A 156 -11.51 -11.50 7.44
N LEU A 157 -10.82 -11.85 6.36
CA LEU A 157 -9.48 -12.47 6.42
C LEU A 157 -8.46 -11.53 7.07
N HIS A 158 -8.46 -10.27 6.67
CA HIS A 158 -7.55 -9.27 7.25
C HIS A 158 -7.94 -8.92 8.69
N ALA A 159 -9.23 -8.91 9.04
CA ALA A 159 -9.70 -8.74 10.41
C ALA A 159 -9.22 -9.87 11.33
N GLU A 160 -9.28 -11.12 10.86
CA GLU A 160 -8.79 -12.28 11.61
C GLU A 160 -7.27 -12.22 11.82
N ALA A 161 -6.52 -11.89 10.77
CA ALA A 161 -5.09 -11.69 10.85
C ALA A 161 -4.75 -10.58 11.86
N LEU A 162 -5.45 -9.44 11.80
CA LEU A 162 -5.26 -8.33 12.72
C LEU A 162 -5.56 -8.74 14.18
N ARG A 163 -6.65 -9.48 14.41
CA ARG A 163 -6.99 -10.00 15.74
C ARG A 163 -5.89 -10.89 16.28
N THR A 164 -5.41 -11.83 15.48
CA THR A 164 -4.30 -12.73 15.85
C THR A 164 -3.05 -11.94 16.24
N MET A 165 -2.68 -10.91 15.47
CA MET A 165 -1.50 -10.08 15.75
C MET A 165 -1.64 -9.29 17.06
N ILE A 166 -2.84 -8.76 17.32
CA ILE A 166 -3.15 -8.02 18.56
C ILE A 166 -3.13 -8.97 19.77
N GLU A 167 -3.69 -10.16 19.64
CA GLU A 167 -3.70 -11.18 20.70
C GLU A 167 -2.28 -11.65 21.04
N GLN A 168 -1.43 -11.88 20.04
CA GLN A 168 -0.01 -12.19 20.25
C GLN A 168 0.74 -11.07 20.99
N ARG A 169 0.28 -9.84 20.84
CA ARG A 169 0.82 -8.65 21.53
C ARG A 169 0.20 -8.42 22.91
N GLY A 170 -0.74 -9.25 23.35
CA GLY A 170 -1.40 -9.14 24.65
C GLY A 170 -2.58 -8.16 24.69
N GLY A 171 -3.13 -7.78 23.53
CA GLY A 171 -4.30 -6.90 23.42
C GLY A 171 -3.97 -5.44 23.03
N ILE A 172 -5.02 -4.65 22.79
CA ILE A 172 -4.91 -3.27 22.30
C ILE A 172 -4.21 -2.35 23.33
N ASP A 173 -4.32 -2.64 24.62
CA ASP A 173 -3.74 -1.79 25.66
C ASP A 173 -2.21 -1.84 25.71
N THR A 174 -1.57 -2.83 25.07
CA THR A 174 -0.11 -2.94 25.02
C THR A 174 0.56 -2.01 24.01
N PHE A 175 -0.22 -1.33 23.17
CA PHE A 175 0.25 -0.36 22.18
C PHE A 175 0.47 1.05 22.76
N GLY A 176 0.66 1.19 24.08
CA GLY A 176 0.83 2.49 24.74
C GLY A 176 2.06 3.29 24.28
N HIS A 177 3.05 2.63 23.66
CA HIS A 177 4.22 3.29 23.05
C HIS A 177 3.94 3.85 21.65
N HIS A 178 2.81 3.50 21.04
CA HIS A 178 2.35 4.03 19.76
C HIS A 178 0.87 4.47 19.84
N PRO A 179 0.59 5.64 20.43
CA PRO A 179 -0.78 6.08 20.75
C PRO A 179 -1.69 6.24 19.53
N ALA A 180 -1.15 6.63 18.36
CA ALA A 180 -1.93 6.78 17.13
C ALA A 180 -2.46 5.42 16.64
N LEU A 181 -1.62 4.39 16.62
CA LEU A 181 -2.04 3.03 16.29
C LEU A 181 -3.03 2.49 17.33
N GLN A 182 -2.77 2.74 18.62
CA GLN A 182 -3.69 2.32 19.67
C GLN A 182 -5.09 2.93 19.50
N ASP A 183 -5.19 4.21 19.15
CA ASP A 183 -6.46 4.86 18.83
C ASP A 183 -7.13 4.24 17.60
N GLN A 184 -6.38 4.03 16.51
CA GLN A 184 -6.88 3.39 15.29
C GLN A 184 -7.49 2.00 15.58
N LEU A 185 -6.83 1.20 16.43
CA LEU A 185 -7.31 -0.12 16.85
C LEU A 185 -8.60 -0.05 17.68
N ARG A 186 -8.76 0.98 18.53
CA ARG A 186 -9.96 1.16 19.36
C ARG A 186 -11.17 1.63 18.57
N VAL A 187 -10.96 2.43 17.52
CA VAL A 187 -12.06 3.08 16.77
C VAL A 187 -12.39 2.42 15.45
N ILE A 188 -11.71 1.31 15.11
CA ILE A 188 -11.89 0.64 13.81
C ILE A 188 -13.34 0.22 13.56
N ASP A 189 -14.05 -0.27 14.58
CA ASP A 189 -15.44 -0.75 14.46
C ASP A 189 -16.43 0.38 14.14
N GLN A 190 -16.07 1.60 14.54
CA GLN A 190 -16.82 2.84 14.32
C GLN A 190 -16.28 3.65 13.12
N SER A 191 -15.28 3.10 12.41
CA SER A 191 -14.70 3.77 11.25
C SER A 191 -15.72 3.95 10.12
N ARG A 192 -15.47 4.92 9.26
CA ARG A 192 -16.37 5.36 8.19
C ARG A 192 -15.68 5.19 6.84
N GLU A 193 -16.43 5.07 5.75
CA GLU A 193 -15.91 4.72 4.40
C GLU A 193 -14.71 5.56 3.92
N PHE A 194 -14.58 6.83 4.34
CA PHE A 194 -13.48 7.71 3.93
C PHE A 194 -12.39 7.92 5.01
N HIS A 195 -12.43 7.14 6.09
CA HIS A 195 -11.52 7.31 7.23
C HIS A 195 -10.57 6.12 7.29
N LEU A 196 -9.24 6.31 7.24
CA LEU A 196 -8.22 5.25 7.45
C LEU A 196 -8.21 4.72 8.89
N THR A 197 -9.32 4.09 9.30
CA THR A 197 -9.59 3.54 10.62
C THR A 197 -9.40 4.56 11.75
N LEU A 198 -9.66 5.84 11.46
CA LEU A 198 -9.56 6.95 12.42
C LEU A 198 -10.95 7.40 12.88
N GLY A 199 -11.01 7.84 14.13
CA GLY A 199 -12.25 8.30 14.76
C GLY A 199 -12.86 9.51 14.04
N CYS A 200 -14.19 9.54 14.03
CA CYS A 200 -14.97 10.57 13.35
C CYS A 200 -16.00 11.23 14.28
N GLU A 201 -16.26 12.52 14.09
CA GLU A 201 -17.35 13.22 14.78
C GLU A 201 -18.70 12.53 14.53
N THR A 202 -19.60 12.64 15.50
CA THR A 202 -20.95 12.05 15.41
C THR A 202 -21.81 12.68 14.31
N SER A 203 -21.44 13.88 13.85
CA SER A 203 -22.08 14.62 12.76
C SER A 203 -21.71 14.09 11.37
N CYS A 204 -20.72 13.19 11.26
CA CYS A 204 -20.26 12.71 9.97
C CYS A 204 -21.36 11.94 9.22
N PRO A 205 -21.69 12.35 7.98
CA PRO A 205 -22.77 11.72 7.22
C PRO A 205 -22.37 10.39 6.57
N SER A 206 -21.08 10.04 6.58
CA SER A 206 -20.58 8.82 5.93
C SER A 206 -21.10 7.55 6.61
N ALA A 207 -21.31 6.50 5.82
CA ALA A 207 -21.67 5.20 6.37
C ALA A 207 -20.52 4.61 7.21
N LEU A 208 -20.86 3.73 8.16
CA LEU A 208 -19.86 2.90 8.83
C LEU A 208 -19.16 2.04 7.78
N ARG A 209 -17.83 2.04 7.79
CA ARG A 209 -17.03 1.16 6.92
C ARG A 209 -17.31 -0.30 7.25
N PHE A 210 -17.48 -0.62 8.53
CA PHE A 210 -17.77 -1.97 8.99
C PHE A 210 -19.13 -2.01 9.72
N PRO A 211 -20.25 -2.12 8.99
CA PRO A 211 -21.59 -2.09 9.60
C PRO A 211 -21.83 -3.18 10.66
N GLY A 212 -21.19 -4.35 10.51
CA GLY A 212 -21.24 -5.44 11.48
C GLY A 212 -20.21 -5.34 12.63
N GLY A 213 -19.37 -4.30 12.61
CA GLY A 213 -18.19 -4.18 13.45
C GLY A 213 -17.07 -5.15 13.04
N VAL A 214 -15.85 -4.89 13.51
CA VAL A 214 -14.66 -5.74 13.24
C VAL A 214 -14.37 -6.71 14.38
N ARG A 215 -14.80 -6.39 15.62
CA ARG A 215 -14.52 -7.14 16.85
C ARG A 215 -13.04 -7.51 16.98
N LEU A 216 -12.19 -6.53 17.25
CA LEU A 216 -10.75 -6.74 17.50
C LEU A 216 -10.43 -7.14 18.94
N SER A 217 -11.35 -6.86 19.88
CA SER A 217 -11.19 -7.20 21.28
C SER A 217 -11.71 -8.62 21.54
N SER A 218 -10.84 -9.55 21.96
CA SER A 218 -11.29 -10.69 22.76
C SER A 218 -11.55 -10.18 24.17
N SER A 219 -12.72 -9.56 24.37
CA SER A 219 -13.25 -9.47 25.72
C SER A 219 -13.58 -10.89 26.16
N ILE A 220 -12.65 -11.54 26.87
CA ILE A 220 -13.05 -12.59 27.81
C ILE A 220 -13.85 -11.83 28.87
N GLN A 221 -15.18 -11.84 28.72
CA GLN A 221 -16.07 -11.64 29.85
C GLN A 221 -16.07 -12.91 30.70
#